data_AF-A0A8E2QYX0-F1
#
_entry.id   AF-A0A8E2QYX0-F1
#
_cell.length_a   1.000
_cell.length_b   1.000
_cell.length_c   1.000
_cell.angle_alpha   90.00
_cell.angle_beta   90.00
_cell.angle_gamma   90.00
#
_symmetry.space_group_name_H-M   'P 1'
#
loop_
_entity.id
_entity.type
_entity.pdbx_description
1 polymer ?
#
loop_
_entity_poly.entity_id
_entity_poly.type
_entity_poly.pdbx_seq_one_letter_code
_entity_poly.pdbx_strand_id
1 'polypeptide(L)'
;MSNKIKNMLSKLMFWKTFSDDILEENELDSFFKSLFINAGSEKELILELTKTKKINHFLFYTNIKNASNILKHGIRPVKELKLKTNEEFVVWDYHQRQESINLDFDVSSRAHFWKWLSDQTINDNEFMVIGIDPEKLAKSSKNDWIFNRAYGMINVVEAIKVEDINWILIRDEEYFDLIKTIIKDEELKIKIYISHDGMVRTGEL
;
A
#
# COMPACT_ATOMS: atom_id res chain seq x y z
N MET A 1 20.92 -31.40 10.63
CA MET A 1 19.79 -31.31 9.68
C MET A 1 20.17 -30.33 8.57
N SER A 2 20.20 -30.76 7.31
CA SER A 2 20.72 -29.97 6.18
C SER A 2 20.00 -28.62 6.03
N ASN A 3 20.75 -27.54 5.80
CA ASN A 3 20.21 -26.18 5.57
C ASN A 3 19.15 -26.14 4.47
N LYS A 4 19.22 -27.04 3.48
CA LYS A 4 18.19 -27.16 2.42
C LYS A 4 16.82 -27.60 2.96
N ILE A 5 16.80 -28.53 3.92
CA ILE A 5 15.55 -29.07 4.48
C ILE A 5 14.89 -28.04 5.40
N LYS A 6 15.69 -27.29 6.18
CA LYS A 6 15.19 -26.17 6.98
C LYS A 6 14.60 -25.05 6.10
N ASN A 7 15.26 -24.71 5.00
CA ASN A 7 14.79 -23.66 4.08
C ASN A 7 13.54 -24.07 3.28
N MET A 8 13.41 -25.37 2.99
CA MET A 8 12.21 -25.90 2.33
C MET A 8 11.01 -25.95 3.29
N LEU A 9 11.23 -26.34 4.55
CA LEU A 9 10.20 -26.36 5.59
C LEU A 9 9.79 -24.94 6.00
N SER A 10 10.72 -23.98 6.08
CA SER A 10 10.37 -22.57 6.34
C SER A 10 9.55 -21.98 5.20
N LYS A 11 9.89 -22.28 3.94
CA LYS A 11 9.06 -21.92 2.79
C LYS A 11 7.67 -22.57 2.91
N LEU A 12 7.58 -23.87 3.14
CA LEU A 12 6.29 -24.58 3.25
C LEU A 12 5.41 -24.08 4.40
N MET A 13 6.00 -23.74 5.55
CA MET A 13 5.29 -23.15 6.70
C MET A 13 4.88 -21.71 6.41
N PHE A 14 5.74 -20.92 5.76
CA PHE A 14 5.39 -19.62 5.19
C PHE A 14 4.14 -19.77 4.32
N TRP A 15 4.15 -20.63 3.29
CA TRP A 15 3.01 -20.92 2.40
C TRP A 15 1.72 -21.31 3.13
N LYS A 16 1.80 -22.12 4.20
CA LYS A 16 0.62 -22.52 5.00
C LYS A 16 0.06 -21.39 5.87
N THR A 17 0.88 -20.42 6.26
CA THR A 17 0.42 -19.20 6.96
C THR A 17 -0.20 -18.18 6.00
N PHE A 18 0.14 -18.22 4.71
CA PHE A 18 -0.51 -17.39 3.67
C PHE A 18 -1.88 -17.90 3.21
N SER A 19 -2.24 -19.16 3.49
CA SER A 19 -3.54 -19.72 3.09
C SER A 19 -4.71 -19.32 3.98
N ASP A 20 -4.46 -18.74 5.16
CA ASP A 20 -5.50 -18.21 6.05
C ASP A 20 -5.79 -16.73 5.69
N ASP A 21 -6.22 -16.51 4.44
CA ASP A 21 -6.60 -15.20 3.92
C ASP A 21 -7.84 -14.67 4.67
N ILE A 22 -7.71 -13.55 5.38
CA ILE A 22 -8.83 -12.88 6.06
C ILE A 22 -9.90 -12.37 5.07
N LEU A 23 -9.57 -12.36 3.77
CA LEU A 23 -10.42 -11.97 2.66
C LEU A 23 -10.36 -13.03 1.56
N GLU A 24 -10.81 -14.25 1.84
CA GLU A 24 -11.01 -15.23 0.76
C GLU A 24 -11.96 -14.66 -0.31
N GLU A 25 -11.66 -14.92 -1.59
CA GLU A 25 -12.45 -14.43 -2.74
C GLU A 25 -13.94 -14.74 -2.58
N ASN A 26 -14.27 -15.91 -2.04
CA ASN A 26 -15.65 -16.33 -1.76
C ASN A 26 -16.32 -15.51 -0.64
N GLU A 27 -15.58 -15.12 0.39
CA GLU A 27 -16.12 -14.27 1.46
C GLU A 27 -16.37 -12.84 0.97
N LEU A 28 -15.43 -12.29 0.19
CA LEU A 28 -15.57 -10.98 -0.43
C LEU A 28 -16.77 -10.96 -1.37
N ASP A 29 -16.89 -11.95 -2.24
CA ASP A 29 -18.01 -12.03 -3.19
C ASP A 29 -19.36 -12.18 -2.49
N SER A 30 -19.43 -12.98 -1.42
CA SER A 30 -20.63 -13.11 -0.59
C SER A 30 -21.00 -11.78 0.08
N PHE A 31 -20.00 -11.06 0.62
CA PHE A 31 -20.18 -9.75 1.23
C PHE A 31 -20.66 -8.71 0.22
N PHE A 32 -20.01 -8.58 -0.94
CA PHE A 32 -20.46 -7.64 -1.96
C PHE A 32 -21.88 -7.99 -2.43
N LYS A 33 -22.21 -9.26 -2.65
CA LYS A 33 -23.57 -9.68 -3.03
C LYS A 33 -24.63 -9.30 -1.99
N SER A 34 -24.30 -9.34 -0.70
CA SER A 34 -25.24 -8.96 0.36
C SER A 34 -25.48 -7.44 0.42
N LEU A 35 -24.47 -6.64 0.06
CA LEU A 35 -24.55 -5.17 0.03
C LEU A 35 -25.06 -4.59 -1.29
N PHE A 36 -24.90 -5.31 -2.40
CA PHE A 36 -25.34 -4.91 -3.75
C PHE A 36 -26.85 -4.60 -3.83
N ILE A 37 -27.63 -5.02 -2.84
CA ILE A 37 -29.07 -4.76 -2.76
C ILE A 37 -29.38 -3.28 -2.46
N ASN A 38 -28.42 -2.51 -1.90
CA ASN A 38 -28.65 -1.12 -1.46
C ASN A 38 -27.54 -0.10 -1.83
N ALA A 39 -26.42 -0.50 -2.45
CA ALA A 39 -25.29 0.40 -2.65
C ALA A 39 -25.37 1.23 -3.94
N GLY A 40 -24.96 2.49 -3.87
CA GLY A 40 -24.94 3.43 -4.99
C GLY A 40 -23.69 3.30 -5.88
N SER A 41 -22.51 3.15 -5.28
CA SER A 41 -21.21 3.06 -6.00
C SER A 41 -20.25 1.99 -5.44
N GLU A 42 -19.25 1.59 -6.23
CA GLU A 42 -18.26 0.58 -5.81
C GLU A 42 -17.34 1.10 -4.68
N LYS A 43 -17.02 2.41 -4.69
CA LYS A 43 -16.39 3.11 -3.56
C LYS A 43 -17.18 2.99 -2.26
N GLU A 44 -18.50 3.16 -2.29
CA GLU A 44 -19.34 3.03 -1.09
C GLU A 44 -19.29 1.62 -0.51
N LEU A 45 -19.37 0.60 -1.39
CA LEU A 45 -19.23 -0.80 -1.00
C LEU A 45 -17.87 -1.11 -0.36
N ILE A 46 -16.79 -0.58 -0.94
CA ILE A 46 -15.44 -0.72 -0.39
C ILE A 46 -15.34 -0.03 0.98
N LEU A 47 -15.92 1.16 1.15
CA LEU A 47 -15.93 1.83 2.46
C LEU A 47 -16.70 1.03 3.51
N GLU A 48 -17.83 0.44 3.15
CA GLU A 48 -18.58 -0.44 4.06
C GLU A 48 -17.79 -1.70 4.43
N LEU A 49 -17.06 -2.29 3.46
CA LEU A 49 -16.12 -3.38 3.71
C LEU A 49 -15.07 -2.95 4.74
N THR A 50 -14.45 -1.77 4.57
CA THR A 50 -13.41 -1.29 5.50
C THR A 50 -13.95 -1.15 6.92
N LYS A 51 -15.17 -0.65 7.08
CA LYS A 51 -15.83 -0.52 8.39
C LYS A 51 -16.11 -1.88 9.01
N THR A 52 -16.69 -2.80 8.22
CA THR A 52 -17.11 -4.12 8.70
C THR A 52 -15.92 -4.98 9.11
N LYS A 53 -14.87 -5.00 8.27
CA LYS A 53 -13.65 -5.79 8.49
C LYS A 53 -12.59 -5.04 9.30
N LYS A 54 -12.90 -3.82 9.78
CA LYS A 54 -12.01 -2.95 10.59
C LYS A 54 -10.66 -2.66 9.93
N ILE A 55 -10.69 -2.46 8.62
CA ILE A 55 -9.53 -2.10 7.82
C ILE A 55 -9.33 -0.59 8.00
N ASN A 56 -8.18 -0.19 8.54
CA ASN A 56 -7.95 1.21 8.91
C ASN A 56 -7.27 2.00 7.78
N HIS A 57 -6.51 1.32 6.93
CA HIS A 57 -5.76 1.94 5.86
C HIS A 57 -5.82 1.11 4.58
N PHE A 58 -5.65 1.81 3.46
CA PHE A 58 -5.15 1.21 2.23
C PHE A 58 -3.64 1.34 2.17
N LEU A 59 -2.97 0.37 1.57
CA LEU A 59 -1.52 0.27 1.51
C LEU A 59 -1.02 0.48 0.10
N PHE A 60 -0.03 1.35 -0.05
CA PHE A 60 0.73 1.55 -1.27
C PHE A 60 2.21 1.26 -1.03
N TYR A 61 2.71 0.18 -1.63
CA TYR A 61 4.12 -0.19 -1.64
C TYR A 61 4.89 0.47 -2.79
N THR A 62 6.07 0.99 -2.49
CA THR A 62 6.94 1.62 -3.49
C THR A 62 8.40 1.65 -3.02
N ASN A 63 9.28 2.14 -3.90
CA ASN A 63 10.68 2.38 -3.57
C ASN A 63 10.85 3.66 -2.75
N ILE A 64 11.70 3.62 -1.74
CA ILE A 64 11.99 4.75 -0.86
C ILE A 64 12.55 5.99 -1.58
N LYS A 65 13.24 5.79 -2.72
CA LYS A 65 13.75 6.88 -3.58
C LYS A 65 12.63 7.79 -4.10
N ASN A 66 11.40 7.28 -4.17
CA ASN A 66 10.24 8.05 -4.63
C ASN A 66 9.67 9.00 -3.57
N ALA A 67 10.14 8.93 -2.32
CA ALA A 67 9.52 9.62 -1.20
C ALA A 67 9.43 11.14 -1.40
N SER A 68 10.49 11.78 -1.88
CA SER A 68 10.48 13.23 -2.12
C SER A 68 9.44 13.63 -3.17
N ASN A 69 9.32 12.86 -4.26
CA ASN A 69 8.32 13.12 -5.29
C ASN A 69 6.90 12.96 -4.74
N ILE A 70 6.64 11.85 -4.05
CA ILE A 70 5.32 11.53 -3.49
C ILE A 70 4.89 12.56 -2.45
N LEU A 71 5.78 12.95 -1.54
CA LEU A 71 5.47 13.96 -0.51
C LEU A 71 5.20 15.34 -1.11
N LYS A 72 5.74 15.65 -2.29
CA LYS A 72 5.50 16.93 -2.96
C LYS A 72 4.27 16.92 -3.87
N HIS A 73 3.92 15.78 -4.42
CA HIS A 73 3.01 15.69 -5.57
C HIS A 73 1.83 14.73 -5.39
N GLY A 74 1.81 13.99 -4.29
CA GLY A 74 0.91 12.86 -4.10
C GLY A 74 1.38 11.62 -4.86
N ILE A 75 0.63 10.53 -4.73
CA ILE A 75 0.86 9.31 -5.51
C ILE A 75 0.13 9.47 -6.84
N ARG A 76 0.80 9.23 -7.96
CA ARG A 76 0.22 9.47 -9.29
C ARG A 76 0.28 8.25 -10.19
N PRO A 77 -0.66 8.09 -11.13
CA PRO A 77 -0.46 7.22 -12.28
C PRO A 77 0.83 7.59 -13.02
N VAL A 78 1.47 6.61 -13.68
CA VAL A 78 2.78 6.82 -14.34
C VAL A 78 2.70 7.96 -15.37
N LYS A 79 1.60 8.06 -16.12
CA LYS A 79 1.41 9.11 -17.13
C LYS A 79 1.35 10.54 -16.54
N GLU A 80 1.08 10.67 -15.24
CA GLU A 80 0.90 11.96 -14.54
C GLU A 80 2.09 12.32 -13.63
N LEU A 81 3.16 11.51 -13.65
CA LEU A 81 4.38 11.79 -12.89
C LEU A 81 4.95 13.15 -13.29
N LYS A 82 5.37 13.93 -12.28
CA LYS A 82 6.09 15.18 -12.48
C LYS A 82 7.51 14.98 -11.99
N LEU A 83 8.45 14.92 -12.93
CA LEU A 83 9.87 14.73 -12.65
C LEU A 83 10.64 15.99 -13.04
N LYS A 84 11.59 16.39 -12.19
CA LYS A 84 12.59 17.40 -12.55
C LYS A 84 13.60 16.81 -13.53
N THR A 85 14.40 17.67 -14.14
CA THR A 85 15.54 17.24 -14.95
C THR A 85 16.46 16.35 -14.14
N ASN A 86 16.78 15.16 -14.66
CA ASN A 86 17.60 14.12 -14.03
C ASN A 86 17.02 13.50 -12.75
N GLU A 87 15.73 13.72 -12.45
CA GLU A 87 15.05 12.98 -11.39
C GLU A 87 14.64 11.61 -11.92
N GLU A 88 15.04 10.56 -11.22
CA GLU A 88 14.60 9.19 -11.47
C GLU A 88 13.45 8.81 -10.53
N PHE A 89 12.48 8.08 -11.05
CA PHE A 89 11.36 7.55 -10.28
C PHE A 89 11.23 6.05 -10.54
N VAL A 90 11.22 5.27 -9.47
CA VAL A 90 11.19 3.80 -9.54
C VAL A 90 9.73 3.34 -9.56
N VAL A 91 9.24 2.90 -10.72
CA VAL A 91 7.87 2.43 -10.87
C VAL A 91 7.76 0.96 -10.47
N TRP A 92 6.91 0.67 -9.48
CA TRP A 92 6.52 -0.70 -9.13
C TRP A 92 5.17 -1.00 -9.73
N ASP A 93 5.18 -1.78 -10.80
CA ASP A 93 4.02 -2.02 -11.63
C ASP A 93 2.88 -2.73 -10.88
N TYR A 94 3.19 -3.46 -9.81
CA TYR A 94 2.22 -4.04 -8.89
C TYR A 94 1.16 -3.03 -8.45
N HIS A 95 1.59 -1.85 -8.01
CA HIS A 95 0.72 -0.80 -7.49
C HIS A 95 0.58 0.45 -8.38
N GLN A 96 1.46 0.64 -9.36
CA GLN A 96 1.45 1.87 -10.15
C GLN A 96 1.44 1.55 -11.64
N ARG A 97 0.31 1.86 -12.28
CA ARG A 97 0.06 1.64 -13.71
C ARG A 97 0.03 2.97 -14.45
N GLN A 98 -0.04 2.90 -15.78
CA GLN A 98 -0.12 4.10 -16.64
C GLN A 98 -1.26 5.02 -16.25
N GLU A 99 -2.44 4.44 -16.01
CA GLU A 99 -3.69 5.16 -15.83
C GLU A 99 -4.22 5.12 -14.38
N SER A 100 -3.63 4.28 -13.52
CA SER A 100 -4.23 3.96 -12.22
C SER A 100 -3.20 3.62 -11.14
N ILE A 101 -3.67 3.66 -9.90
CA ILE A 101 -2.95 3.24 -8.70
C ILE A 101 -3.73 2.09 -8.07
N ASN A 102 -3.07 0.96 -7.80
CA ASN A 102 -3.64 -0.13 -7.01
C ASN A 102 -3.24 0.02 -5.55
N LEU A 103 -4.17 -0.29 -4.65
CA LEU A 103 -3.98 -0.27 -3.22
C LEU A 103 -4.43 -1.58 -2.62
N ASP A 104 -3.65 -2.09 -1.66
CA ASP A 104 -4.02 -3.24 -0.84
C ASP A 104 -4.80 -2.80 0.39
N PHE A 105 -5.60 -3.68 0.97
CA PHE A 105 -6.14 -3.48 2.32
C PHE A 105 -5.05 -3.77 3.38
N ASP A 106 -5.07 -3.08 4.53
CA ASP A 106 -4.10 -3.31 5.62
C ASP A 106 -4.26 -4.63 6.41
N VAL A 107 -4.80 -5.67 5.77
CA VAL A 107 -5.00 -7.00 6.35
C VAL A 107 -3.72 -7.86 6.33
N SER A 108 -3.69 -8.92 7.13
CA SER A 108 -2.46 -9.62 7.51
C SER A 108 -1.81 -10.49 6.45
N SER A 109 -2.51 -10.89 5.39
CA SER A 109 -2.01 -11.95 4.51
C SER A 109 -1.02 -11.47 3.46
N ARG A 110 -1.18 -10.28 2.84
CA ARG A 110 -0.21 -9.62 1.91
C ARG A 110 0.50 -10.57 0.93
N ALA A 111 -0.10 -11.72 0.60
CA ALA A 111 0.59 -12.86 0.01
C ALA A 111 1.06 -12.54 -1.41
N HIS A 112 0.18 -11.86 -2.15
CA HIS A 112 0.42 -11.42 -3.50
C HIS A 112 1.58 -10.44 -3.60
N PHE A 113 1.66 -9.47 -2.68
CA PHE A 113 2.75 -8.49 -2.66
C PHE A 113 4.09 -9.17 -2.40
N TRP A 114 4.18 -10.01 -1.36
CA TRP A 114 5.43 -10.69 -1.02
C TRP A 114 5.87 -11.69 -2.09
N LYS A 115 4.92 -12.36 -2.74
CA LYS A 115 5.21 -13.21 -3.89
C LYS A 115 5.79 -12.38 -5.04
N TRP A 116 5.11 -11.30 -5.43
CA TRP A 116 5.59 -10.40 -6.48
C TRP A 116 6.99 -9.87 -6.15
N LEU A 117 7.22 -9.41 -4.92
CA LEU A 117 8.51 -8.90 -4.46
C LEU A 117 9.60 -9.97 -4.52
N SER A 118 9.31 -11.21 -4.14
CA SER A 118 10.29 -12.31 -4.16
C SER A 118 10.74 -12.70 -5.57
N ASP A 119 9.92 -12.40 -6.59
CA ASP A 119 10.27 -12.56 -7.99
C ASP A 119 11.10 -11.38 -8.52
N GLN A 120 11.15 -10.27 -7.77
CA GLN A 120 12.00 -9.13 -8.07
C GLN A 120 13.34 -9.19 -7.32
N THR A 121 14.41 -8.74 -7.94
CA THR A 121 15.71 -8.52 -7.27
C THR A 121 15.73 -7.17 -6.54
N ILE A 122 14.71 -6.90 -5.71
CA ILE A 122 14.59 -5.64 -4.95
C ILE A 122 15.27 -5.82 -3.58
N ASN A 123 16.04 -4.81 -3.16
CA ASN A 123 16.63 -4.78 -1.84
C ASN A 123 15.57 -4.39 -0.81
N ASP A 124 15.38 -5.22 0.22
CA ASP A 124 14.37 -5.00 1.26
C ASP A 124 14.52 -3.66 2.00
N ASN A 125 15.71 -3.06 2.02
CA ASN A 125 15.94 -1.74 2.64
C ASN A 125 15.42 -0.58 1.78
N GLU A 126 15.24 -0.78 0.48
CA GLU A 126 14.69 0.25 -0.41
C GLU A 126 13.15 0.32 -0.38
N PHE A 127 12.53 -0.39 0.56
CA PHE A 127 11.10 -0.54 0.66
C PHE A 127 10.44 0.59 1.46
N MET A 128 9.37 1.16 0.91
CA MET A 128 8.49 2.11 1.57
C MET A 128 7.04 1.66 1.48
N VAL A 129 6.35 1.65 2.63
CA VAL A 129 4.90 1.44 2.72
C VAL A 129 4.25 2.76 3.05
N ILE A 130 3.20 3.10 2.31
CA ILE A 130 2.39 4.28 2.56
C ILE A 130 0.99 3.81 2.97
N GLY A 131 0.55 4.25 4.16
CA GLY A 131 -0.81 4.07 4.65
C GLY A 131 -1.69 5.25 4.27
N ILE A 132 -2.74 4.96 3.51
CA ILE A 132 -3.70 5.92 2.97
C ILE A 132 -5.01 5.78 3.73
N ASP A 133 -5.60 6.90 4.10
CA ASP A 133 -6.88 6.94 4.81
C ASP A 133 -8.05 6.70 3.84
N PRO A 134 -8.86 5.63 4.02
CA PRO A 134 -9.98 5.33 3.14
C PRO A 134 -11.02 6.46 3.06
N GLU A 135 -11.33 7.07 4.20
CA GLU A 135 -12.38 8.08 4.31
C GLU A 135 -11.93 9.43 3.72
N LYS A 136 -10.66 9.80 3.90
CA LYS A 136 -10.11 11.00 3.23
C LYS A 136 -10.03 10.79 1.72
N LEU A 137 -9.49 9.64 1.28
CA LEU A 137 -9.39 9.32 -0.14
C LEU A 137 -10.78 9.35 -0.80
N ALA A 138 -11.80 8.77 -0.16
CA ALA A 138 -13.15 8.76 -0.71
C ALA A 138 -13.71 10.16 -0.95
N LYS A 139 -13.43 11.10 -0.04
CA LYS A 139 -13.83 12.50 -0.14
C LYS A 139 -13.02 13.27 -1.17
N SER A 140 -11.75 12.92 -1.36
CA SER A 140 -10.83 13.63 -2.26
C SER A 140 -10.93 13.13 -3.71
N SER A 141 -11.28 11.86 -3.91
CA SER A 141 -11.45 11.19 -5.22
C SER A 141 -12.71 11.67 -5.93
N LYS A 142 -12.56 12.03 -7.21
CA LYS A 142 -13.67 12.41 -8.09
C LYS A 142 -14.29 11.21 -8.79
N ASN A 143 -13.49 10.22 -9.14
CA ASN A 143 -13.92 9.03 -9.85
C ASN A 143 -14.38 7.96 -8.84
N ASP A 144 -15.22 7.05 -9.30
CA ASP A 144 -15.50 5.82 -8.55
C ASP A 144 -14.23 4.94 -8.52
N TRP A 145 -14.17 4.04 -7.55
CA TRP A 145 -13.07 3.09 -7.44
C TRP A 145 -13.47 1.76 -8.07
N ILE A 146 -12.49 0.97 -8.50
CA ILE A 146 -12.73 -0.36 -9.06
C ILE A 146 -12.16 -1.41 -8.11
N PHE A 147 -12.96 -2.40 -7.70
CA PHE A 147 -12.48 -3.49 -6.86
C PHE A 147 -11.99 -4.67 -7.72
N ASN A 148 -10.68 -4.92 -7.67
CA ASN A 148 -10.07 -6.08 -8.29
C ASN A 148 -10.12 -7.28 -7.34
N ARG A 149 -11.21 -8.05 -7.45
CA ARG A 149 -11.49 -9.25 -6.65
C ARG A 149 -10.36 -10.28 -6.68
N ALA A 150 -9.77 -10.51 -7.86
CA ALA A 150 -8.75 -11.54 -8.05
C ALA A 150 -7.45 -11.29 -7.25
N TYR A 151 -7.18 -10.04 -6.91
CA TYR A 151 -6.01 -9.65 -6.13
C TYR A 151 -6.37 -8.99 -4.79
N GLY A 152 -7.66 -8.83 -4.49
CA GLY A 152 -8.12 -8.13 -3.30
C GLY A 152 -7.71 -6.64 -3.26
N MET A 153 -7.60 -5.99 -4.41
CA MET A 153 -7.07 -4.62 -4.53
C MET A 153 -8.12 -3.59 -4.91
N ILE A 154 -7.89 -2.35 -4.51
CA ILE A 154 -8.64 -1.19 -4.96
C ILE A 154 -7.85 -0.48 -6.05
N ASN A 155 -8.49 -0.22 -7.18
CA ASN A 155 -7.91 0.54 -8.28
C ASN A 155 -8.51 1.96 -8.30
N VAL A 156 -7.62 2.94 -8.21
CA VAL A 156 -7.93 4.37 -8.23
C VAL A 156 -7.41 4.96 -9.53
N VAL A 157 -8.32 5.47 -10.38
CA VAL A 157 -8.01 6.00 -11.72
C VAL A 157 -7.83 7.52 -11.67
N GLU A 158 -7.05 8.00 -10.71
CA GLU A 158 -6.67 9.39 -10.52
C GLU A 158 -5.47 9.49 -9.56
N ALA A 159 -4.86 10.66 -9.48
CA ALA A 159 -3.84 10.93 -8.47
C ALA A 159 -4.43 10.94 -7.05
N ILE A 160 -3.71 10.33 -6.10
CA ILE A 160 -4.00 10.37 -4.67
C ILE A 160 -3.25 11.55 -4.07
N LYS A 161 -3.95 12.40 -3.32
CA LYS A 161 -3.34 13.62 -2.77
C LYS A 161 -2.48 13.30 -1.56
N VAL A 162 -1.50 14.16 -1.28
CA VAL A 162 -0.61 13.97 -0.13
C VAL A 162 -1.38 14.01 1.20
N GLU A 163 -2.48 14.77 1.26
CA GLU A 163 -3.32 14.91 2.44
C GLU A 163 -4.11 13.63 2.80
N ASP A 164 -4.26 12.73 1.83
CA ASP A 164 -4.90 11.43 2.01
C ASP A 164 -3.95 10.40 2.65
N ILE A 165 -2.64 10.69 2.69
CA ILE A 165 -1.63 9.86 3.35
C ILE A 165 -1.70 10.11 4.87
N ASN A 166 -1.83 9.02 5.64
CA ASN A 166 -1.82 9.07 7.10
C ASN A 166 -0.43 8.75 7.68
N TRP A 167 0.26 7.78 7.09
CA TRP A 167 1.57 7.37 7.58
C TRP A 167 2.47 6.77 6.51
N ILE A 168 3.77 6.79 6.81
CA ILE A 168 4.82 6.17 6.01
C ILE A 168 5.64 5.25 6.91
N LEU A 169 5.92 4.05 6.45
CA LEU A 169 6.82 3.08 7.08
C LEU A 169 7.97 2.78 6.14
N ILE A 170 9.19 2.90 6.66
CA ILE A 170 10.43 2.60 5.92
C ILE A 170 11.38 1.80 6.80
N ARG A 171 12.46 1.31 6.19
CA ARG A 171 13.52 0.58 6.92
C ARG A 171 14.84 1.34 6.97
N ASP A 172 15.12 2.16 5.96
CA ASP A 172 16.37 2.89 5.85
C ASP A 172 16.41 4.13 6.76
N GLU A 173 17.45 4.24 7.59
CA GLU A 173 17.61 5.35 8.56
C GLU A 173 17.92 6.69 7.89
N GLU A 174 18.73 6.71 6.81
CA GLU A 174 19.10 7.97 6.15
C GLU A 174 17.87 8.60 5.47
N TYR A 175 17.07 7.78 4.81
CA TYR A 175 15.81 8.23 4.23
C TYR A 175 14.77 8.60 5.30
N PHE A 176 14.83 8.01 6.50
CA PHE A 176 13.94 8.39 7.59
C PHE A 176 14.10 9.85 7.98
N ASP A 177 15.34 10.30 8.18
CA ASP A 177 15.61 11.69 8.52
C ASP A 177 15.26 12.65 7.38
N LEU A 178 15.50 12.25 6.13
CA LEU A 178 15.10 13.01 4.94
C LEU A 178 13.58 13.20 4.89
N ILE A 179 12.82 12.11 4.97
CA ILE A 179 11.34 12.12 4.90
C ILE A 179 10.77 12.91 6.08
N LYS A 180 11.32 12.72 7.29
CA LYS A 180 10.93 13.49 8.48
C LYS A 180 11.12 14.99 8.27
N THR A 181 12.24 15.39 7.67
CA THR A 181 12.52 16.79 7.34
C THR A 181 11.51 17.35 6.35
N ILE A 182 11.23 16.65 5.25
CA ILE A 182 10.24 17.08 4.25
C ILE A 182 8.84 17.20 4.88
N ILE A 183 8.41 16.22 5.68
CA ILE A 183 7.12 16.26 6.38
C ILE A 183 7.01 17.51 7.27
N LYS A 184 8.08 17.85 7.99
CA LYS A 184 8.12 19.03 8.86
C LYS A 184 8.09 20.33 8.07
N ASP A 185 8.94 20.45 7.04
CA ASP A 185 9.11 21.68 6.26
C ASP A 185 7.85 22.03 5.46
N GLU A 186 7.14 21.02 4.96
CA GLU A 186 5.90 21.15 4.20
C GLU A 186 4.64 21.09 5.11
N GLU A 187 4.82 21.09 6.44
CA GLU A 187 3.75 21.03 7.47
C GLU A 187 2.73 19.87 7.25
N LEU A 188 3.22 18.74 6.74
CA LEU A 188 2.39 17.59 6.42
C LEU A 188 1.96 16.84 7.68
N LYS A 189 0.69 16.43 7.73
CA LYS A 189 0.12 15.66 8.86
C LYS A 189 0.30 14.16 8.66
N ILE A 190 1.53 13.74 8.39
CA ILE A 190 1.91 12.35 8.09
C ILE A 190 2.79 11.82 9.23
N LYS A 191 2.45 10.65 9.77
CA LYS A 191 3.30 9.96 10.74
C LYS A 191 4.37 9.16 10.01
N ILE A 192 5.60 9.19 10.51
CA ILE A 192 6.69 8.38 9.96
C ILE A 192 7.13 7.32 10.98
N TYR A 193 7.30 6.10 10.49
CA TYR A 193 7.74 4.95 11.27
C TYR A 193 8.96 4.32 10.61
N ILE A 194 9.84 3.80 11.44
CA ILE A 194 10.97 3.00 10.99
C ILE A 194 10.85 1.56 11.52
N SER A 195 11.07 0.58 10.65
CA SER A 195 11.01 -0.84 10.98
C SER A 195 12.35 -1.53 10.79
N HIS A 196 12.81 -2.21 11.83
CA HIS A 196 13.97 -3.10 11.79
C HIS A 196 13.62 -4.42 12.48
N ASP A 197 13.68 -5.53 11.74
CA ASP A 197 13.62 -6.90 12.27
C ASP A 197 12.48 -7.16 13.28
N GLY A 198 11.28 -6.62 12.99
CA GLY A 198 10.09 -6.79 13.84
C GLY A 198 9.91 -5.73 14.94
N MET A 199 10.81 -4.75 15.04
CA MET A 199 10.66 -3.56 15.88
C MET A 199 10.18 -2.38 15.04
N VAL A 200 9.07 -1.76 15.45
CA VAL A 200 8.59 -0.49 14.89
C VAL A 200 8.85 0.61 15.90
N ARG A 201 9.57 1.65 15.51
CA ARG A 201 9.76 2.87 16.31
C ARG A 201 9.02 4.03 15.67
N THR A 202 8.34 4.82 16.50
CA THR A 202 7.74 6.08 16.08
C THR A 202 8.81 7.14 15.96
N GLY A 203 8.84 7.87 14.84
CA GLY A 203 9.48 9.17 14.83
C GLY A 203 8.61 10.14 15.59
N GLU A 204 8.94 10.44 16.84
CA GLU A 204 8.34 11.61 17.48
C GLU A 204 8.80 12.86 16.68
N LEU A 205 7.82 13.65 16.23
CA LEU A 205 8.03 14.94 15.55
C LEU A 205 8.54 15.97 16.55
#